data_AF-A0A7C4DEW3-F1
#
_entry.id   AF-A0A7C4DEW3-F1
#
_cell.length_a   1.000
_cell.length_b   1.000
_cell.length_c   1.000
_cell.angle_alpha   90.00
_cell.angle_beta   90.00
_cell.angle_gamma   90.00
#
_symmetry.space_group_name_H-M   'P 1'
#
loop_
_entity.id
_entity.type
_entity.pdbx_description
1 polymer ?
#
loop_
_entity_poly.entity_id
_entity_poly.type
_entity_poly.pdbx_seq_one_letter_code
_entity_poly.pdbx_strand_id
1 'polypeptide(L)'
;EVERMYYEALRIYEARDAKARGLKDEDVDEFYGCTLCQSFAPTHVCVITPQRYSNCGAISWFDGRAASKVDPKGPIFRIPKGECLDMVRGEYSGVDKIVQEKSLGAIKRVHLYTAFGYPHTSCGCFEAIAFYIPEVDGFGVVHRDFKGTAVNGLKFSTMADTTGGGRQVDGFHGISIEYMRSPKFLVADGGWERVVWVPKAVYERVKDFVPEKVRDKVATDEDVKTIDELKEFLKAKGHPVVSRWKLVEAEVKPAEVKVEETAGVALPQQTQATVLEGVSISGVPITSGGFKITLKGARINIDKVIIRRSSSTS
;
A
#
# COMPACT_ATOMS: atom_id res chain seq x y z
N GLU A 1 -4.85 13.09 -41.15
CA GLU A 1 -3.43 13.18 -40.77
C GLU A 1 -3.18 12.72 -39.33
N VAL A 2 -3.91 13.27 -38.34
CA VAL A 2 -3.82 12.86 -36.93
C VAL A 2 -3.96 11.35 -36.72
N GLU A 3 -4.96 10.72 -37.33
CA GLU A 3 -5.17 9.27 -37.19
C GLU A 3 -3.99 8.44 -37.70
N ARG A 4 -3.40 8.81 -38.84
CA ARG A 4 -2.21 8.15 -39.37
C ARG A 4 -1.03 8.26 -38.40
N MET A 5 -0.76 9.47 -37.91
CA MET A 5 0.33 9.72 -36.96
C MET A 5 0.08 9.03 -35.61
N TYR A 6 -1.17 8.88 -35.21
CA TYR A 6 -1.55 8.19 -33.99
C TYR A 6 -1.13 6.72 -34.01
N TYR A 7 -1.48 5.98 -35.06
CA TYR A 7 -1.07 4.57 -35.19
C TYR A 7 0.45 4.40 -35.33
N GLU A 8 1.12 5.36 -35.96
CA GLU A 8 2.57 5.39 -36.02
C GLU A 8 3.20 5.58 -34.64
N ALA A 9 2.70 6.54 -33.86
CA ALA A 9 3.14 6.81 -32.50
C ALA A 9 2.95 5.57 -31.60
N LEU A 10 1.78 4.92 -31.65
CA LEU A 10 1.51 3.71 -30.86
C LEU A 10 2.51 2.58 -31.15
N ARG A 11 2.89 2.39 -32.43
CA ARG A 11 3.89 1.39 -32.81
C ARG A 11 5.26 1.69 -32.20
N ILE A 12 5.65 2.96 -32.20
CA ILE A 12 6.92 3.41 -31.61
C ILE A 12 6.90 3.23 -30.09
N TYR A 13 5.79 3.57 -29.44
CA TYR A 13 5.63 3.43 -27.99
C TYR A 13 5.73 1.97 -27.58
N GLU A 14 4.99 1.07 -28.23
CA GLU A 14 5.03 -0.35 -27.92
C GLU A 14 6.42 -0.96 -28.15
N ALA A 15 7.13 -0.56 -29.23
CA ALA A 15 8.50 -1.02 -29.45
C ALA A 15 9.48 -0.56 -28.35
N ARG A 16 9.28 0.65 -27.79
CA ARG A 16 10.08 1.16 -26.67
C ARG A 16 9.77 0.42 -25.37
N ASP A 17 8.49 0.26 -25.06
CA ASP A 17 8.05 -0.37 -23.81
C ASP A 17 8.35 -1.89 -23.80
N ALA A 18 8.15 -2.58 -24.92
CA ALA A 18 8.50 -3.99 -25.06
C ALA A 18 9.99 -4.27 -24.78
N LYS A 19 10.87 -3.33 -25.14
CA LYS A 19 12.30 -3.42 -24.82
C LYS A 19 12.56 -3.32 -23.32
N ALA A 20 11.83 -2.46 -22.60
CA ALA A 20 11.96 -2.31 -21.15
C ALA A 20 11.49 -3.56 -20.40
N ARG A 21 10.43 -4.23 -20.88
CA ARG A 21 9.86 -5.45 -20.26
C ARG A 21 10.84 -6.63 -20.21
N GLY A 22 11.85 -6.66 -21.08
CA GLY A 22 12.81 -7.76 -21.15
C GLY A 22 13.91 -7.74 -20.07
N LEU A 23 14.06 -6.64 -19.34
CA LEU A 23 15.14 -6.44 -18.35
C LEU A 23 14.61 -6.65 -16.92
N LYS A 24 15.30 -7.44 -16.11
CA LYS A 24 14.92 -7.68 -14.71
C LYS A 24 15.68 -6.77 -13.75
N ASP A 25 15.14 -6.58 -12.55
CA ASP A 25 15.82 -5.80 -11.51
C ASP A 25 17.10 -6.48 -11.03
N GLU A 26 17.15 -7.81 -11.12
CA GLU A 26 18.33 -8.62 -10.79
C GLU A 26 19.45 -8.46 -11.82
N ASP A 27 19.14 -8.05 -13.06
CA ASP A 27 20.11 -7.93 -14.17
C ASP A 27 20.87 -6.58 -14.15
N VAL A 28 20.56 -5.69 -13.21
CA VAL A 28 21.14 -4.34 -13.13
C VAL A 28 21.67 -4.01 -11.73
N ASP A 29 22.77 -3.25 -11.67
CA ASP A 29 23.37 -2.79 -10.40
C ASP A 29 22.91 -1.39 -9.99
N GLU A 30 22.07 -0.76 -10.82
CA GLU A 30 21.61 0.60 -10.65
C GLU A 30 20.14 0.76 -11.02
N PHE A 31 19.47 1.59 -10.24
CA PHE A 31 18.15 2.12 -10.53
C PHE A 31 18.25 3.62 -10.82
N TYR A 32 17.11 4.24 -11.09
CA TYR A 32 17.03 5.66 -11.35
C TYR A 32 16.01 6.33 -10.44
N GLY A 33 16.34 7.54 -10.00
CA GLY A 33 15.46 8.39 -9.23
C GLY A 33 14.94 9.54 -10.08
N CYS A 34 13.77 10.06 -9.74
CA CYS A 34 13.25 11.30 -10.31
C CYS A 34 12.63 12.19 -9.23
N THR A 35 13.02 13.46 -9.20
CA THR A 35 12.48 14.49 -8.29
C THR A 35 11.74 15.61 -9.02
N LEU A 36 11.42 15.43 -10.31
CA LEU A 36 10.75 16.45 -11.13
C LEU A 36 9.43 16.92 -10.51
N CYS A 37 8.70 16.01 -9.86
CA CYS A 37 7.41 16.31 -9.23
C CYS A 37 7.52 16.94 -7.83
N GLN A 38 8.71 17.25 -7.33
CA GLN A 38 8.87 17.90 -6.03
C GLN A 38 8.36 19.35 -5.99
N SER A 39 8.08 19.94 -7.15
CA SER A 39 7.40 21.24 -7.24
C SER A 39 6.01 21.25 -6.59
N PHE A 40 5.34 20.10 -6.48
CA PHE A 40 4.02 19.98 -5.84
C PHE A 40 3.93 18.84 -4.81
N ALA A 41 4.89 17.92 -4.79
CA ALA A 41 5.02 16.88 -3.77
C ALA A 41 6.48 16.86 -3.21
N PRO A 42 6.85 17.79 -2.32
CA PRO A 42 8.25 18.06 -1.97
C PRO A 42 9.03 16.87 -1.41
N THR A 43 8.34 15.93 -0.75
CA THR A 43 8.95 14.74 -0.15
C THR A 43 8.93 13.52 -1.10
N HIS A 44 8.33 13.65 -2.29
CA HIS A 44 8.27 12.57 -3.25
C HIS A 44 9.61 12.35 -3.96
N VAL A 45 9.99 11.08 -4.10
CA VAL A 45 11.11 10.64 -4.92
C VAL A 45 10.63 9.42 -5.69
N CYS A 46 10.51 9.53 -7.01
CA CYS A 46 10.14 8.38 -7.83
C CYS A 46 11.35 7.47 -7.98
N VAL A 47 11.22 6.18 -7.67
CA VAL A 47 12.28 5.18 -7.87
C VAL A 47 11.85 4.31 -9.05
N ILE A 48 12.73 4.18 -10.03
CA ILE A 48 12.47 3.59 -11.34
C ILE A 48 13.45 2.43 -11.53
N THR A 49 12.89 1.25 -11.69
CA THR A 49 13.63 0.00 -11.92
C THR A 49 13.24 -0.59 -13.28
N PRO A 50 13.97 -1.58 -13.80
CA PRO A 50 13.54 -2.30 -15.00
C PRO A 50 12.10 -2.82 -14.92
N GLN A 51 11.70 -3.34 -13.75
CA GLN A 51 10.37 -3.92 -13.53
C GLN A 51 9.39 -2.99 -12.80
N ARG A 52 9.74 -1.72 -12.63
CA ARG A 52 8.87 -0.69 -12.04
C ARG A 52 9.10 0.65 -12.72
N TYR A 53 8.23 0.94 -13.68
CA TYR A 53 8.15 2.24 -14.33
C TYR A 53 7.85 3.35 -13.31
N SER A 54 8.20 4.59 -13.68
CA SER A 54 7.74 5.75 -12.93
C SER A 54 6.22 5.77 -12.82
N ASN A 55 5.70 6.39 -11.75
CA ASN A 55 4.25 6.42 -11.51
C ASN A 55 3.50 7.12 -12.67
N CYS A 56 4.13 8.06 -13.38
CA CYS A 56 3.55 8.74 -14.54
C CYS A 56 3.51 7.91 -15.83
N GLY A 57 4.19 6.76 -15.87
CA GLY A 57 4.27 5.90 -17.05
C GLY A 57 5.21 6.39 -18.15
N ALA A 58 5.76 7.60 -18.04
CA ALA A 58 6.55 8.24 -19.09
C ALA A 58 8.08 8.07 -18.95
N ILE A 59 8.56 7.42 -17.88
CA ILE A 59 9.99 7.23 -17.63
C ILE A 59 10.24 5.76 -17.29
N SER A 60 10.80 5.04 -18.26
CA SER A 60 11.36 3.70 -18.07
C SER A 60 12.75 3.76 -17.43
N TRP A 61 13.30 2.60 -17.07
CA TRP A 61 14.70 2.51 -16.65
C TRP A 61 15.68 3.00 -17.73
N PHE A 62 15.41 2.71 -19.01
CA PHE A 62 16.25 3.19 -20.13
C PHE A 62 16.17 4.71 -20.29
N ASP A 63 14.99 5.31 -20.10
CA ASP A 63 14.84 6.77 -20.13
C ASP A 63 15.57 7.40 -18.94
N GLY A 64 15.50 6.78 -17.74
CA GLY A 64 16.27 7.19 -16.57
C GLY A 64 17.78 7.20 -16.82
N ARG A 65 18.28 6.12 -17.45
CA ARG A 65 19.68 5.99 -17.87
C ARG A 65 20.11 7.02 -18.90
N ALA A 66 19.26 7.30 -19.89
CA ALA A 66 19.56 8.30 -20.90
C ALA A 66 19.55 9.71 -20.29
N ALA A 67 18.50 10.06 -19.56
CA ALA A 67 18.31 11.40 -18.99
C ALA A 67 19.42 11.78 -17.99
N SER A 68 19.81 10.87 -17.09
CA SER A 68 20.89 11.12 -16.12
C SER A 68 22.28 11.29 -16.77
N LYS A 69 22.48 10.81 -18.00
CA LYS A 69 23.71 11.04 -18.77
C LYS A 69 23.66 12.35 -19.55
N VAL A 70 22.49 12.69 -20.09
CA VAL A 70 22.27 13.93 -20.83
C VAL A 70 22.41 15.14 -19.90
N ASP A 71 21.79 15.07 -18.72
CA ASP A 71 21.92 16.09 -17.68
C ASP A 71 22.24 15.47 -16.32
N PRO A 72 23.53 15.30 -15.98
CA PRO A 72 23.97 14.73 -14.70
C PRO A 72 23.56 15.54 -13.46
N LYS A 73 23.18 16.82 -13.64
CA LYS A 73 22.70 17.70 -12.55
C LYS A 73 21.18 17.86 -12.57
N GLY A 74 20.51 17.17 -13.47
CA GLY A 74 19.07 17.24 -13.66
C GLY A 74 18.27 16.52 -12.57
N PRO A 75 16.93 16.53 -12.69
CA PRO A 75 16.04 15.93 -11.71
C PRO A 75 16.00 14.39 -11.79
N ILE A 76 16.62 13.79 -12.81
CA ILE A 76 16.72 12.35 -12.99
C ILE A 76 18.16 11.93 -12.72
N PHE A 77 18.35 11.02 -11.77
CA PHE A 77 19.67 10.67 -11.27
C PHE A 77 19.82 9.17 -11.06
N ARG A 78 21.06 8.71 -11.07
CA ARG A 78 21.43 7.31 -10.80
C ARG A 78 21.27 7.00 -9.31
N ILE A 79 20.72 5.83 -9.00
CA ILE A 79 20.67 5.24 -7.66
C ILE A 79 21.48 3.93 -7.70
N PRO A 80 22.68 3.88 -7.11
CA PRO A 80 23.35 2.60 -6.87
C PRO A 80 22.44 1.70 -6.02
N LYS A 81 22.21 0.46 -6.45
CA LYS A 81 21.24 -0.43 -5.80
C LYS A 81 21.60 -0.69 -4.33
N GLY A 82 22.88 -0.92 -4.04
CA GLY A 82 23.34 -1.29 -2.71
C GLY A 82 22.99 -2.73 -2.35
N GLU A 83 22.94 -3.04 -1.05
CA GLU A 83 22.52 -4.35 -0.55
C GLU A 83 21.01 -4.52 -0.71
N CYS A 84 20.58 -5.70 -1.14
CA CYS A 84 19.16 -6.05 -1.10
C CYS A 84 18.78 -6.53 0.30
N LEU A 85 17.90 -5.78 0.97
CA LEU A 85 17.43 -6.05 2.32
C LEU A 85 16.18 -6.93 2.33
N ASP A 86 15.32 -6.79 1.31
CA ASP A 86 14.12 -7.62 1.12
C ASP A 86 13.83 -7.76 -0.38
N MET A 87 14.11 -8.94 -0.95
CA MET A 87 13.92 -9.22 -2.37
C MET A 87 12.44 -9.23 -2.79
N VAL A 88 11.53 -9.56 -1.88
CA VAL A 88 10.10 -9.70 -2.19
C VAL A 88 9.45 -8.33 -2.19
N ARG A 89 9.71 -7.52 -1.15
CA ARG A 89 9.22 -6.14 -1.05
C ARG A 89 10.01 -5.17 -1.90
N GLY A 90 11.20 -5.55 -2.36
CA GLY A 90 12.10 -4.70 -3.13
C GLY A 90 12.71 -3.59 -2.29
N GLU A 91 13.25 -3.94 -1.11
CA GLU A 91 13.98 -3.01 -0.25
C GLU A 91 15.48 -3.10 -0.52
N TYR A 92 16.11 -1.95 -0.71
CA TYR A 92 17.52 -1.86 -1.05
C TYR A 92 18.17 -0.70 -0.30
N SER A 93 19.31 -0.95 0.33
CA SER A 93 19.97 0.06 1.19
C SER A 93 20.41 1.31 0.42
N GLY A 94 20.79 1.16 -0.86
CA GLY A 94 21.12 2.29 -1.72
C GLY A 94 19.92 3.13 -2.11
N VAL A 95 18.76 2.49 -2.30
CA VAL A 95 17.47 3.18 -2.56
C VAL A 95 17.05 3.96 -1.32
N ASP A 96 17.04 3.33 -0.15
CA ASP A 96 16.64 3.99 1.11
C ASP A 96 17.50 5.22 1.40
N LYS A 97 18.83 5.10 1.26
CA LYS A 97 19.77 6.21 1.46
C LYS A 97 19.45 7.40 0.55
N ILE A 98 19.27 7.15 -0.75
CA ILE A 98 19.03 8.23 -1.72
C ILE A 98 17.63 8.83 -1.54
N VAL A 99 16.62 8.00 -1.28
CA VAL A 99 15.27 8.51 -1.02
C VAL A 99 15.26 9.36 0.25
N GLN A 100 15.97 8.94 1.31
CA GLN A 100 16.09 9.73 2.54
C GLN A 100 16.75 11.08 2.28
N GLU A 101 17.84 11.11 1.53
CA GLU A 101 18.52 12.37 1.16
C GLU A 101 17.59 13.28 0.35
N LYS A 102 17.00 12.75 -0.73
CA LYS A 102 16.22 13.53 -1.70
C LYS A 102 14.83 13.91 -1.21
N SER A 103 14.29 13.23 -0.20
CA SER A 103 13.04 13.58 0.47
C SER A 103 13.22 14.49 1.69
N LEU A 104 14.43 15.05 1.90
CA LEU A 104 14.77 15.89 3.06
C LEU A 104 14.57 15.16 4.40
N GLY A 105 14.81 13.84 4.41
CA GLY A 105 14.68 12.97 5.57
C GLY A 105 13.26 12.52 5.89
N ALA A 106 12.25 12.96 5.12
CA ALA A 106 10.85 12.60 5.37
C ALA A 106 10.58 11.11 5.15
N ILE A 107 11.17 10.53 4.10
CA ILE A 107 11.00 9.11 3.75
C ILE A 107 12.30 8.37 4.04
N LYS A 108 12.26 7.44 4.98
CA LYS A 108 13.48 6.72 5.44
C LYS A 108 13.67 5.37 4.78
N ARG A 109 12.58 4.72 4.37
CA ARG A 109 12.54 3.36 3.82
C ARG A 109 11.53 3.31 2.69
N VAL A 110 11.83 2.54 1.66
CA VAL A 110 10.92 2.31 0.54
C VAL A 110 10.90 0.84 0.17
N HIS A 111 9.69 0.29 0.12
CA HIS A 111 9.38 -1.02 -0.41
C HIS A 111 8.76 -0.85 -1.80
N LEU A 112 9.49 -1.30 -2.82
CA LEU A 112 9.13 -1.10 -4.22
C LEU A 112 8.00 -2.01 -4.71
N TYR A 113 7.60 -3.07 -4.02
CA TYR A 113 6.63 -4.04 -4.55
C TYR A 113 5.46 -4.36 -3.61
N THR A 114 5.14 -3.42 -2.73
CA THR A 114 3.98 -3.47 -1.82
C THR A 114 3.27 -2.12 -1.76
N ALA A 115 2.00 -2.14 -1.40
CA ALA A 115 1.20 -0.99 -1.02
C ALA A 115 1.10 -0.80 0.51
N PHE A 116 1.83 -1.58 1.32
CA PHE A 116 1.75 -1.55 2.79
C PHE A 116 3.10 -1.37 3.49
N GLY A 117 3.07 -0.74 4.67
CA GLY A 117 4.23 -0.55 5.54
C GLY A 117 5.08 0.64 5.08
N TYR A 118 5.93 0.43 4.09
CA TYR A 118 6.78 1.49 3.52
C TYR A 118 6.55 1.64 2.01
N PRO A 119 5.31 1.79 1.54
CA PRO A 119 5.04 1.88 0.11
C PRO A 119 5.80 3.05 -0.51
N HIS A 120 6.16 2.89 -1.77
CA HIS A 120 6.74 3.98 -2.56
C HIS A 120 5.74 5.15 -2.65
N THR A 121 6.20 6.38 -2.39
CA THR A 121 5.29 7.54 -2.34
C THR A 121 4.74 7.88 -3.72
N SER A 122 3.61 8.58 -3.76
CA SER A 122 3.02 9.08 -4.99
C SER A 122 3.01 10.60 -5.04
N CYS A 123 3.35 11.18 -6.19
CA CYS A 123 3.23 12.62 -6.42
C CYS A 123 1.78 13.00 -6.72
N GLY A 124 1.39 12.95 -8.00
CA GLY A 124 0.09 13.41 -8.48
C GLY A 124 -0.10 13.22 -9.98
N CYS A 125 0.94 12.87 -10.73
CA CYS A 125 0.86 12.60 -12.16
C CYS A 125 0.65 11.12 -12.50
N PHE A 126 0.34 10.25 -11.54
CA PHE A 126 0.11 8.83 -11.77
C PHE A 126 -1.06 8.57 -12.74
N GLU A 127 -0.93 7.54 -13.58
CA GLU A 127 -1.97 7.17 -14.57
C GLU A 127 -3.17 6.47 -13.89
N ALA A 128 -2.90 5.71 -12.83
CA ALA A 128 -3.90 4.98 -12.07
C ALA A 128 -3.54 4.90 -10.58
N ILE A 129 -4.50 4.47 -9.78
CA ILE A 129 -4.36 4.21 -8.35
C ILE A 129 -4.74 2.75 -8.12
N ALA A 130 -3.86 1.96 -7.52
CA ALA A 130 -4.23 0.72 -6.85
C ALA A 130 -4.69 1.07 -5.44
N PHE A 131 -5.94 0.72 -5.10
CA PHE A 131 -6.53 0.97 -3.80
C PHE A 131 -6.98 -0.33 -3.15
N TYR A 132 -6.69 -0.48 -1.86
CA TYR A 132 -7.05 -1.65 -1.09
C TYR A 132 -8.52 -1.60 -0.67
N ILE A 133 -9.20 -2.75 -0.74
CA ILE A 133 -10.60 -2.96 -0.39
C ILE A 133 -10.64 -4.00 0.74
N PRO A 134 -10.72 -3.56 2.01
CA PRO A 134 -10.66 -4.45 3.17
C PRO A 134 -11.72 -5.57 3.16
N GLU A 135 -12.94 -5.26 2.72
CA GLU A 135 -14.11 -6.15 2.76
C GLU A 135 -13.96 -7.41 1.89
N VAL A 136 -13.04 -7.36 0.91
CA VAL A 136 -12.72 -8.46 0.00
C VAL A 136 -11.23 -8.81 0.01
N ASP A 137 -10.45 -8.29 0.97
CA ASP A 137 -8.99 -8.49 1.10
C ASP A 137 -8.24 -8.32 -0.24
N GLY A 138 -8.69 -7.36 -1.06
CA GLY A 138 -8.33 -7.23 -2.48
C GLY A 138 -7.90 -5.81 -2.85
N PHE A 139 -7.37 -5.64 -4.06
CA PHE A 139 -7.07 -4.35 -4.67
C PHE A 139 -8.02 -4.06 -5.81
N GLY A 140 -8.62 -2.87 -5.80
CA GLY A 140 -9.16 -2.25 -7.00
C GLY A 140 -8.10 -1.39 -7.68
N VAL A 141 -8.29 -1.12 -8.97
CA VAL A 141 -7.51 -0.13 -9.72
C VAL A 141 -8.47 0.87 -10.34
N VAL A 142 -8.17 2.17 -10.28
CA VAL A 142 -8.92 3.20 -11.02
C VAL A 142 -7.94 4.10 -11.78
N HIS A 143 -8.24 4.41 -13.04
CA HIS A 143 -7.40 5.28 -13.86
C HIS A 143 -7.92 6.70 -13.92
N ARG A 144 -7.01 7.64 -14.22
CA ARG A 144 -7.26 9.08 -14.24
C ARG A 144 -8.44 9.49 -15.12
N ASP A 145 -8.62 8.85 -16.26
CA ASP A 145 -9.67 9.21 -17.22
C ASP A 145 -11.03 8.58 -16.91
N PHE A 146 -11.11 7.69 -15.91
CA PHE A 146 -12.37 7.07 -15.50
C PHE A 146 -13.34 8.12 -14.94
N LYS A 147 -14.48 8.30 -15.60
CA LYS A 147 -15.48 9.31 -15.22
C LYS A 147 -16.48 8.83 -14.17
N GLY A 148 -16.56 7.51 -13.99
CA GLY A 148 -17.45 6.88 -13.02
C GLY A 148 -16.90 6.90 -11.60
N THR A 149 -17.60 6.17 -10.75
CA THR A 149 -17.22 5.89 -9.37
C THR A 149 -16.69 4.46 -9.31
N ALA A 150 -15.58 4.24 -8.59
CA ALA A 150 -15.07 2.90 -8.38
C ALA A 150 -15.99 2.12 -7.41
N VAL A 151 -15.80 0.80 -7.31
CA VAL A 151 -16.61 -0.10 -6.46
C VAL A 151 -16.70 0.31 -4.99
N ASN A 152 -15.72 1.07 -4.49
CA ASN A 152 -15.71 1.62 -3.13
C ASN A 152 -16.52 2.92 -2.97
N GLY A 153 -17.25 3.35 -4.01
CA GLY A 153 -18.05 4.58 -3.97
C GLY A 153 -17.25 5.87 -4.16
N LEU A 154 -15.95 5.81 -4.46
CA LEU A 154 -15.11 6.99 -4.65
C LEU A 154 -14.75 7.25 -6.12
N LYS A 155 -14.65 8.53 -6.50
CA LYS A 155 -14.09 8.95 -7.79
C LYS A 155 -12.56 8.91 -7.76
N PHE A 156 -11.94 8.87 -8.94
CA PHE A 156 -10.48 8.97 -9.06
C PHE A 156 -9.92 10.20 -8.34
N SER A 157 -10.53 11.38 -8.52
CA SER A 157 -10.04 12.63 -7.90
C SER A 157 -9.99 12.55 -6.38
N THR A 158 -11.03 11.99 -5.75
CA THR A 158 -11.10 11.82 -4.29
C THR A 158 -10.02 10.87 -3.78
N MET A 159 -9.76 9.77 -4.51
CA MET A 159 -8.67 8.86 -4.16
C MET A 159 -7.29 9.47 -4.44
N ALA A 160 -7.16 10.30 -5.47
CA ALA A 160 -5.90 10.96 -5.83
C ALA A 160 -5.44 11.92 -4.71
N ASP A 161 -6.37 12.64 -4.08
CA ASP A 161 -6.08 13.50 -2.93
C ASP A 161 -5.50 12.71 -1.74
N THR A 162 -5.98 11.49 -1.54
CA THR A 162 -5.48 10.59 -0.48
C THR A 162 -4.13 10.00 -0.85
N THR A 163 -3.96 9.57 -2.11
CA THR A 163 -2.79 8.84 -2.61
C THR A 163 -1.57 9.75 -2.78
N GLY A 164 -1.79 10.99 -3.24
CA GLY A 164 -0.73 11.91 -3.62
C GLY A 164 -0.07 12.67 -2.47
N GLY A 165 0.81 13.60 -2.86
CA GLY A 165 1.47 14.54 -1.96
C GLY A 165 2.79 14.05 -1.35
N GLY A 166 3.38 12.98 -1.88
CA GLY A 166 4.70 12.50 -1.46
C GLY A 166 4.71 11.83 -0.08
N ARG A 167 3.56 11.29 0.35
CA ARG A 167 3.39 10.56 1.61
C ARG A 167 3.39 9.05 1.37
N GLN A 168 3.72 8.28 2.39
CA GLN A 168 3.49 6.84 2.42
C GLN A 168 2.10 6.59 2.98
N VAL A 169 1.22 6.04 2.14
CA VAL A 169 -0.19 5.82 2.48
C VAL A 169 -0.50 4.35 2.24
N ASP A 170 -0.77 3.63 3.32
CA ASP A 170 -1.09 2.21 3.23
C ASP A 170 -2.37 1.99 2.43
N GLY A 171 -2.30 1.02 1.51
CA GLY A 171 -3.42 0.62 0.69
C GLY A 171 -3.81 1.61 -0.42
N PHE A 172 -3.12 2.75 -0.58
CA PHE A 172 -3.37 3.68 -1.68
C PHE A 172 -2.07 3.98 -2.41
N HIS A 173 -1.95 3.45 -3.63
CA HIS A 173 -0.68 3.46 -4.35
C HIS A 173 -0.84 3.92 -5.79
N GLY A 174 -0.19 5.03 -6.14
CA GLY A 174 -0.17 5.57 -7.49
C GLY A 174 0.73 4.72 -8.39
N ILE A 175 0.20 4.32 -9.54
CA ILE A 175 0.84 3.41 -10.49
C ILE A 175 0.72 3.91 -11.92
N SER A 176 1.65 3.46 -12.76
CA SER A 176 1.51 3.52 -14.21
C SER A 176 0.83 2.26 -14.75
N ILE A 177 0.21 2.38 -15.92
CA ILE A 177 -0.40 1.23 -16.59
C ILE A 177 0.67 0.21 -17.00
N GLU A 178 1.87 0.69 -17.36
CA GLU A 178 3.00 -0.18 -17.69
C GLU A 178 3.48 -0.99 -16.49
N TYR A 179 3.47 -0.44 -15.27
CA TYR A 179 3.80 -1.21 -14.06
C TYR A 179 2.85 -2.40 -13.84
N MET A 180 1.57 -2.31 -14.25
CA MET A 180 0.62 -3.43 -14.17
C MET A 180 1.02 -4.63 -15.03
N ARG A 181 1.86 -4.43 -16.05
CA ARG A 181 2.40 -5.50 -16.92
C ARG A 181 3.62 -6.19 -16.31
N SER A 182 4.15 -5.66 -15.21
CA SER A 182 5.35 -6.17 -14.56
C SER A 182 5.08 -7.47 -13.80
N PRO A 183 5.98 -8.47 -13.86
CA PRO A 183 5.97 -9.62 -12.94
C PRO A 183 6.14 -9.24 -11.47
N LYS A 184 6.67 -8.05 -11.17
CA LYS A 184 6.86 -7.52 -9.81
C LYS A 184 5.67 -6.66 -9.35
N PHE A 185 4.61 -6.53 -10.17
CA PHE A 185 3.44 -5.72 -9.84
C PHE A 185 2.81 -6.16 -8.51
N LEU A 186 3.00 -5.34 -7.47
CA LEU A 186 2.52 -5.57 -6.09
C LEU A 186 2.79 -7.00 -5.59
N VAL A 187 3.90 -7.61 -6.01
CA VAL A 187 4.14 -9.05 -5.79
C VAL A 187 4.22 -9.41 -4.31
N ALA A 188 4.70 -8.48 -3.46
CA ALA A 188 4.73 -8.69 -2.01
C ALA A 188 3.32 -8.78 -1.39
N ASP A 189 2.32 -8.25 -2.08
CA ASP A 189 0.92 -8.28 -1.65
C ASP A 189 0.11 -9.37 -2.37
N GLY A 190 0.74 -10.21 -3.19
CA GLY A 190 0.08 -11.25 -4.00
C GLY A 190 -0.18 -10.85 -5.46
N GLY A 191 0.26 -9.65 -5.87
CA GLY A 191 0.15 -9.15 -7.24
C GLY A 191 -1.24 -9.30 -7.85
N TRP A 192 -1.30 -9.78 -9.09
CA TRP A 192 -2.57 -9.97 -9.82
C TRP A 192 -3.55 -10.92 -9.12
N GLU A 193 -3.11 -11.80 -8.22
CA GLU A 193 -4.02 -12.69 -7.49
C GLU A 193 -4.86 -11.98 -6.43
N ARG A 194 -4.46 -10.76 -6.07
CA ARG A 194 -5.18 -9.90 -5.13
C ARG A 194 -5.87 -8.73 -5.83
N VAL A 195 -5.71 -8.55 -7.15
CA VAL A 195 -6.46 -7.54 -7.91
C VAL A 195 -7.85 -8.09 -8.22
N VAL A 196 -8.89 -7.38 -7.76
CA VAL A 196 -10.28 -7.85 -7.84
C VAL A 196 -11.16 -7.02 -8.75
N TRP A 197 -10.78 -5.77 -9.02
CA TRP A 197 -11.57 -4.86 -9.84
C TRP A 197 -10.69 -3.88 -10.64
N VAL A 198 -10.93 -3.77 -11.94
CA VAL A 198 -10.21 -2.85 -12.84
C VAL A 198 -11.16 -2.37 -13.95
N PRO A 199 -11.27 -1.06 -14.26
CA PRO A 199 -12.05 -0.58 -15.38
C PRO A 199 -11.65 -1.26 -16.69
N LYS A 200 -12.63 -1.66 -17.49
CA LYS A 200 -12.44 -2.45 -18.72
C LYS A 200 -11.45 -1.80 -19.69
N ALA A 201 -11.51 -0.47 -19.82
CA ALA A 201 -10.61 0.30 -20.69
C ALA A 201 -9.12 0.11 -20.34
N VAL A 202 -8.80 -0.09 -19.06
CA VAL A 202 -7.43 -0.40 -18.61
C VAL A 202 -7.18 -1.90 -18.67
N TYR A 203 -8.15 -2.70 -18.24
CA TYR A 203 -8.02 -4.15 -18.17
C TYR A 203 -7.64 -4.74 -19.54
N GLU A 204 -8.33 -4.34 -20.60
CA GLU A 204 -8.05 -4.82 -21.97
C GLU A 204 -6.66 -4.41 -22.47
N ARG A 205 -6.08 -3.30 -21.97
CA ARG A 205 -4.71 -2.88 -22.34
C ARG A 205 -3.62 -3.75 -21.72
N VAL A 206 -3.92 -4.46 -20.63
CA VAL A 206 -2.93 -5.22 -19.84
C VAL A 206 -3.27 -6.71 -19.72
N LYS A 207 -4.43 -7.13 -20.25
CA LYS A 207 -5.00 -8.48 -20.14
C LYS A 207 -4.04 -9.60 -20.51
N ASP A 208 -3.22 -9.41 -21.54
CA ASP A 208 -2.24 -10.39 -22.01
C ASP A 208 -1.13 -10.66 -20.97
N PHE A 209 -0.89 -9.71 -20.07
CA PHE A 209 0.09 -9.82 -18.97
C PHE A 209 -0.54 -10.33 -17.67
N VAL A 210 -1.87 -10.42 -17.60
CA VAL A 210 -2.57 -10.97 -16.44
C VAL A 210 -2.42 -12.50 -16.44
N PRO A 211 -2.02 -13.13 -15.32
CA PRO A 211 -1.92 -14.58 -15.22
C PRO A 211 -3.25 -15.27 -15.55
N GLU A 212 -3.17 -16.34 -16.35
CA GLU A 212 -4.35 -17.07 -16.86
C GLU A 212 -5.31 -17.50 -15.74
N LYS A 213 -4.77 -17.92 -14.58
CA LYS A 213 -5.56 -18.34 -13.41
C LYS A 213 -6.50 -17.27 -12.82
N VAL A 214 -6.27 -15.99 -13.11
CA VAL A 214 -7.11 -14.86 -12.66
C VAL A 214 -7.71 -14.04 -13.80
N ARG A 215 -7.28 -14.25 -15.05
CA ARG A 215 -7.66 -13.44 -16.21
C ARG A 215 -9.18 -13.31 -16.41
N ASP A 216 -9.95 -14.36 -16.13
CA ASP A 216 -11.42 -14.32 -16.30
C ASP A 216 -12.18 -14.14 -14.98
N LYS A 217 -11.48 -13.70 -13.93
CA LYS A 217 -11.98 -13.62 -12.55
C LYS A 217 -11.90 -12.22 -11.93
N VAL A 218 -11.24 -11.27 -12.61
CA VAL A 218 -11.20 -9.87 -12.21
C VAL A 218 -12.45 -9.17 -12.73
N ALA A 219 -13.15 -8.45 -11.86
CA ALA A 219 -14.34 -7.70 -12.25
C ALA A 219 -13.98 -6.37 -12.94
N THR A 220 -14.88 -5.88 -13.77
CA THR A 220 -14.77 -4.55 -14.39
C THR A 220 -15.91 -3.63 -13.96
N ASP A 221 -15.86 -2.38 -14.42
CA ASP A 221 -16.93 -1.39 -14.24
C ASP A 221 -18.25 -1.76 -14.95
N GLU A 222 -18.21 -2.70 -15.90
CA GLU A 222 -19.41 -3.25 -16.54
C GLU A 222 -20.02 -4.41 -15.74
N ASP A 223 -19.23 -5.11 -14.92
CA ASP A 223 -19.68 -6.31 -14.19
C ASP A 223 -20.34 -5.95 -12.85
N VAL A 224 -19.73 -5.04 -12.08
CA VAL A 224 -20.13 -4.71 -10.71
C VAL A 224 -19.90 -3.23 -10.40
N LYS A 225 -20.76 -2.66 -9.56
CA LYS A 225 -20.73 -1.24 -9.16
C LYS A 225 -20.55 -1.04 -7.66
N THR A 226 -20.77 -2.07 -6.85
CA THR A 226 -20.69 -2.00 -5.38
C THR A 226 -19.79 -3.10 -4.82
N ILE A 227 -19.33 -2.91 -3.57
CA ILE A 227 -18.54 -3.91 -2.84
C ILE A 227 -19.32 -5.21 -2.65
N ASP A 228 -20.63 -5.13 -2.36
CA ASP A 228 -21.47 -6.31 -2.16
C ASP A 228 -21.59 -7.14 -3.44
N GLU A 229 -21.85 -6.48 -4.58
CA GLU A 229 -21.85 -7.13 -5.90
C GLU A 229 -20.49 -7.73 -6.23
N LEU A 230 -19.41 -7.00 -5.94
CA LEU A 230 -18.04 -7.49 -6.14
C LEU A 230 -17.79 -8.77 -5.33
N LYS A 231 -18.21 -8.82 -4.06
CA LYS A 231 -18.03 -9.98 -3.20
C LYS A 231 -18.71 -11.23 -3.77
N GLU A 232 -19.94 -11.09 -4.26
CA GLU A 232 -20.67 -12.20 -4.88
C GLU A 232 -20.07 -12.61 -6.23
N PHE A 233 -19.64 -11.65 -7.06
CA PHE A 233 -18.92 -11.93 -8.30
C PHE A 233 -17.65 -12.75 -8.07
N LEU A 234 -16.83 -12.35 -7.08
CA LEU A 234 -15.56 -13.04 -6.78
C LEU A 234 -15.78 -14.47 -6.30
N LYS A 235 -16.84 -14.73 -5.51
CA LYS A 235 -17.24 -16.09 -5.11
C LYS A 235 -17.66 -16.91 -6.32
N ALA A 236 -18.55 -16.36 -7.16
CA ALA A 236 -19.08 -17.05 -8.33
C ALA A 236 -17.99 -17.41 -9.34
N LYS A 237 -17.01 -16.53 -9.54
CA LYS A 237 -15.86 -16.74 -10.44
C LYS A 237 -14.73 -17.56 -9.81
N GLY A 238 -14.80 -17.87 -8.51
CA GLY A 238 -13.74 -18.59 -7.80
C GLY A 238 -12.40 -17.84 -7.84
N HIS A 239 -12.43 -16.53 -7.55
CA HIS A 239 -11.23 -15.70 -7.51
C HIS A 239 -10.30 -16.16 -6.37
N PRO A 240 -8.96 -16.24 -6.57
CA PRO A 240 -8.03 -16.72 -5.54
C PRO A 240 -8.11 -16.00 -4.19
N VAL A 241 -8.48 -14.71 -4.21
CA VAL A 241 -8.69 -13.91 -2.99
C VAL A 241 -9.71 -14.52 -2.03
N VAL A 242 -10.72 -15.25 -2.54
CA VAL A 242 -11.78 -15.87 -1.73
C VAL A 242 -11.20 -16.90 -0.74
N SER A 243 -10.12 -17.57 -1.11
CA SER A 243 -9.41 -18.49 -0.20
C SER A 243 -8.77 -17.77 0.99
N ARG A 244 -8.39 -16.49 0.82
CA ARG A 244 -7.77 -15.69 1.87
C ARG A 244 -8.78 -15.27 2.94
N TRP A 245 -10.04 -15.07 2.57
CA TRP A 245 -11.10 -14.74 3.53
C TRP A 245 -11.27 -15.83 4.59
N LYS A 246 -11.14 -17.10 4.18
CA LYS A 246 -11.21 -18.25 5.09
C LYS A 246 -10.07 -18.27 6.12
N LEU A 247 -8.88 -17.80 5.73
CA LEU A 247 -7.72 -17.71 6.61
C LEU A 247 -7.93 -16.60 7.65
N VAL A 248 -8.42 -15.44 7.22
CA VAL A 248 -8.75 -14.32 8.13
C VAL A 248 -9.85 -14.73 9.11
N GLU A 249 -10.90 -15.42 8.66
CA GLU A 249 -11.95 -15.94 9.54
C GLU A 249 -11.45 -17.01 10.53
N ALA A 250 -10.40 -17.77 10.18
CA ALA A 250 -9.76 -18.73 11.08
C ALA A 250 -8.84 -18.05 12.09
N GLU A 251 -8.10 -17.00 11.69
CA GLU A 251 -7.21 -16.22 12.57
C GLU A 251 -7.97 -15.33 13.57
N VAL A 252 -9.17 -14.86 13.20
CA VAL A 252 -10.06 -14.12 14.12
C VAL A 252 -10.78 -15.06 15.11
N LYS A 253 -10.68 -16.38 14.92
CA LYS A 253 -11.17 -17.41 15.85
C LYS A 253 -10.05 -18.16 16.60
N PRO A 254 -9.17 -17.55 17.45
CA PRO A 254 -8.35 -18.33 18.36
C PRO A 254 -9.10 -18.63 19.66
N ALA A 255 -9.37 -19.92 19.86
CA ALA A 255 -9.58 -20.65 21.12
C ALA A 255 -10.66 -20.14 22.10
N GLU A 256 -11.85 -20.75 22.05
CA GLU A 256 -12.63 -20.99 23.26
C GLU A 256 -11.75 -21.78 24.24
N VAL A 257 -11.19 -21.08 25.23
CA VAL A 257 -10.55 -21.70 26.38
C VAL A 257 -11.64 -22.45 27.14
N LYS A 258 -11.69 -23.77 26.95
CA LYS A 258 -12.35 -24.67 27.89
C LYS A 258 -11.62 -24.54 29.21
N VAL A 259 -12.26 -23.87 30.17
CA VAL A 259 -11.84 -23.91 31.56
C VAL A 259 -12.29 -25.26 32.11
N GLU A 260 -11.36 -26.20 32.23
CA GLU A 260 -11.55 -27.36 33.11
C GLU A 260 -11.31 -26.90 34.55
N GLU A 261 -12.39 -26.93 35.33
CA GLU A 261 -12.32 -26.93 36.80
C GLU A 261 -11.57 -28.17 37.25
N THR A 262 -10.40 -27.99 37.88
CA THR A 262 -9.90 -28.96 38.85
C THR A 262 -9.60 -28.26 40.16
N ALA A 263 -10.35 -28.70 41.17
CA ALA A 263 -10.32 -28.26 42.54
C ALA A 263 -8.99 -28.57 43.25
N GLY A 264 -8.59 -27.61 44.10
CA GLY A 264 -7.90 -27.82 45.38
C GLY A 264 -6.44 -28.27 45.35
N VAL A 265 -5.55 -27.48 45.95
CA VAL A 265 -4.74 -27.85 47.14
C VAL A 265 -4.13 -26.55 47.74
N ALA A 266 -3.98 -26.59 49.07
CA ALA A 266 -3.75 -25.53 50.05
C ALA A 266 -2.45 -24.71 49.95
N LEU A 267 -2.52 -23.53 50.58
CA LEU A 267 -1.41 -22.64 50.97
C LEU A 267 -0.39 -23.30 51.91
N PRO A 268 0.84 -22.76 51.96
CA PRO A 268 1.30 -22.16 53.22
C PRO A 268 1.89 -20.74 53.07
N GLN A 269 2.18 -20.15 54.23
CA GLN A 269 2.05 -18.75 54.60
C GLN A 269 3.40 -18.08 54.95
N GLN A 270 3.37 -16.74 55.10
CA GLN A 270 4.34 -15.82 55.74
C GLN A 270 5.47 -15.32 54.81
N THR A 271 5.81 -14.02 54.75
CA THR A 271 6.12 -13.07 55.85
C THR A 271 5.95 -11.58 55.47
N GLN A 272 5.48 -10.77 56.44
CA GLN A 272 5.82 -9.38 56.86
C GLN A 272 6.42 -8.38 55.83
N ALA A 273 6.26 -7.06 55.91
CA ALA A 273 5.43 -6.08 56.59
C ALA A 273 6.03 -4.73 56.15
N THR A 274 5.25 -3.69 55.88
CA THR A 274 5.47 -2.33 56.40
C THR A 274 4.42 -1.35 55.88
N VAL A 275 3.90 -0.63 56.87
CA VAL A 275 2.91 0.44 56.85
C VAL A 275 3.54 1.74 56.38
N LEU A 276 2.75 2.62 55.76
CA LEU A 276 2.76 4.05 56.08
C LEU A 276 1.41 4.70 55.71
N GLU A 277 0.83 5.29 56.74
CA GLU A 277 -0.33 6.19 56.81
C GLU A 277 -0.11 7.42 55.90
N GLY A 278 -1.10 8.18 55.44
CA GLY A 278 -2.51 8.32 55.77
C GLY A 278 -3.08 9.56 55.05
N VAL A 279 -4.25 10.00 55.51
CA VAL A 279 -4.97 11.26 55.23
C VAL A 279 -6.08 11.19 54.15
N SER A 280 -7.26 10.81 54.66
CA SER A 280 -8.51 11.60 54.76
C SER A 280 -9.07 12.35 53.56
N ILE A 281 -10.25 11.88 53.16
CA ILE A 281 -11.23 12.44 52.22
C ILE A 281 -12.02 13.56 52.91
N SER A 282 -12.35 14.67 52.22
CA SER A 282 -13.59 15.45 52.42
C SER A 282 -13.75 16.57 51.36
N GLY A 283 -14.91 16.64 50.67
CA GLY A 283 -15.42 17.91 50.15
C GLY A 283 -16.01 18.03 48.73
N VAL A 284 -17.07 17.26 48.36
CA VAL A 284 -18.30 17.64 47.57
C VAL A 284 -18.15 18.26 46.12
N PRO A 285 -19.13 18.17 45.18
CA PRO A 285 -20.10 17.13 44.78
C PRO A 285 -19.89 16.61 43.32
N ILE A 286 -20.58 15.53 43.00
CA ILE A 286 -20.68 14.88 41.69
C ILE A 286 -21.49 15.74 40.71
N THR A 287 -20.92 16.14 39.55
CA THR A 287 -21.69 16.31 38.30
C THR A 287 -20.85 16.04 37.03
N SER A 288 -21.18 14.92 36.39
CA SER A 288 -21.11 14.65 34.93
C SER A 288 -19.75 14.39 34.21
N GLY A 289 -19.66 13.17 33.66
CA GLY A 289 -18.95 12.86 32.42
C GLY A 289 -17.69 12.00 32.54
N GLY A 290 -17.82 10.69 32.77
CA GLY A 290 -16.73 9.71 32.74
C GLY A 290 -16.63 8.94 31.41
N PHE A 291 -15.42 8.53 31.02
CA PHE A 291 -15.13 7.78 29.79
C PHE A 291 -15.29 6.26 30.00
N LYS A 292 -15.77 5.55 28.97
CA LYS A 292 -15.90 4.08 28.97
C LYS A 292 -14.84 3.46 28.08
N ILE A 293 -13.96 2.65 28.66
CA ILE A 293 -12.98 1.83 27.92
C ILE A 293 -13.44 0.38 28.01
N THR A 294 -13.59 -0.30 26.88
CA THR A 294 -13.95 -1.72 26.81
C THR A 294 -12.83 -2.49 26.13
N LEU A 295 -12.24 -3.44 26.84
CA LEU A 295 -11.15 -4.29 26.33
C LEU A 295 -11.64 -5.74 26.39
N LYS A 296 -11.67 -6.43 25.24
CA LYS A 296 -12.01 -7.85 25.17
C LYS A 296 -10.78 -8.63 24.72
N GLY A 297 -10.38 -9.64 25.49
CA GLY A 297 -9.28 -10.55 25.18
C GLY A 297 -7.86 -10.05 25.52
N ALA A 298 -7.69 -8.92 26.21
CA ALA A 298 -6.36 -8.37 26.51
C ALA A 298 -5.80 -8.91 27.84
N ARG A 299 -4.53 -9.36 27.84
CA ARG A 299 -3.72 -9.46 29.07
C ARG A 299 -2.88 -8.19 29.18
N ILE A 300 -3.20 -7.37 30.17
CA ILE A 300 -2.57 -6.08 30.38
C ILE A 300 -1.74 -6.17 31.65
N ASN A 301 -0.43 -6.01 31.53
CA ASN A 301 0.47 -5.87 32.67
C ASN A 301 0.93 -4.41 32.69
N ILE A 302 0.45 -3.64 33.66
CA ILE A 302 0.79 -2.21 33.81
C ILE A 302 1.15 -1.96 35.27
N ASP A 303 2.32 -1.36 35.49
CA ASP A 303 2.77 -0.98 36.83
C ASP A 303 2.10 0.29 37.36
N LYS A 304 1.67 1.22 36.48
CA LYS A 304 0.88 2.40 36.88
C LYS A 304 0.09 3.02 35.71
N VAL A 305 -1.21 3.28 35.92
CA VAL A 305 -2.07 4.04 34.99
C VAL A 305 -2.46 5.38 35.62
N ILE A 306 -2.34 6.49 34.87
CA ILE A 306 -2.78 7.82 35.30
C ILE A 306 -3.73 8.40 34.24
N ILE A 307 -4.99 8.60 34.61
CA ILE A 307 -6.02 9.20 33.75
C ILE A 307 -6.25 10.64 34.23
N ARG A 308 -6.02 11.62 33.36
CA ARG A 308 -6.32 13.04 33.63
C ARG A 308 -7.29 13.56 32.58
N ARG A 309 -8.30 14.32 33.01
CA ARG A 309 -9.22 15.04 32.12
C ARG A 309 -8.43 16.20 31.50
N SER A 310 -8.36 16.27 30.17
CA SER A 310 -7.83 17.45 29.50
C SER A 310 -8.83 18.60 29.68
N SER A 311 -8.46 19.64 30.41
CA SER A 311 -9.14 20.93 30.29
C SER A 311 -8.83 21.49 28.91
N SER A 312 -9.83 21.55 28.03
CA SER A 312 -9.78 22.37 26.83
C SER A 312 -9.66 23.83 27.26
N THR A 313 -8.54 24.47 26.95
CA THR A 313 -8.37 25.91 27.10
C THR A 313 -9.23 26.60 26.05
N SER A 314 -10.12 27.49 26.50
CA SER A 314 -10.85 28.45 25.67
C SER A 314 -9.93 29.36 24.88
#